data_AF-A0A536F2J8-F1
#
_entry.id   AF-A0A536F2J8-F1
#
_cell.length_a   1.000
_cell.length_b   1.000
_cell.length_c   1.000
_cell.angle_alpha   90.00
_cell.angle_beta   90.00
_cell.angle_gamma   90.00
#
_symmetry.space_group_name_H-M   'P 1'
#
loop_
_entity.id
_entity.type
_entity.pdbx_description
1 polymer ?
#
loop_
_entity_poly.entity_id
_entity_poly.type
_entity_poly.pdbx_seq_one_letter_code
_entity_poly.pdbx_strand_id
1 'polypeptide(L)'
;MTRPVLVTVIGKSAKDARDPVPQRALEYAEEVGRLVAERSGVLVSGGLSGVMEAASRGAKKANGLVIGILPGFDKRDANEFVDIAITTGMGWMR
;
A
#
# COMPACT_ATOMS: atom_id res chain seq x y z
N MET A 1 -18.36 16.35 -10.36
CA MET A 1 -17.26 15.35 -10.34
C MET A 1 -17.62 14.27 -9.33
N THR A 2 -17.66 13.01 -9.75
CA THR A 2 -17.81 11.86 -8.84
C THR A 2 -16.46 11.56 -8.19
N ARG A 3 -16.46 11.30 -6.87
CA ARG A 3 -15.23 10.91 -6.16
C ARG A 3 -14.79 9.52 -6.63
N PRO A 4 -13.48 9.27 -6.82
CA PRO A 4 -12.99 7.93 -7.14
C PRO A 4 -13.26 6.96 -5.98
N VAL A 5 -13.38 5.67 -6.29
CA VAL A 5 -13.47 4.62 -5.28
C VAL A 5 -12.12 4.45 -4.61
N LEU A 6 -12.08 4.49 -3.28
CA LEU A 6 -10.90 4.25 -2.47
C LEU A 6 -10.93 2.81 -1.96
N VAL A 7 -9.90 2.02 -2.28
CA VAL A 7 -9.77 0.64 -1.80
C VAL A 7 -8.58 0.56 -0.87
N THR A 8 -8.83 0.22 0.40
CA THR A 8 -7.76 0.05 1.39
C THR A 8 -7.29 -1.39 1.43
N VAL A 9 -6.00 -1.61 1.25
CA VAL A 9 -5.37 -2.93 1.39
C VAL A 9 -4.52 -2.95 2.66
N ILE A 10 -4.84 -3.89 3.55
CA ILE A 10 -4.12 -4.15 4.80
C ILE A 10 -3.46 -5.52 4.75
N GLY A 11 -2.36 -5.67 5.47
CA GLY A 11 -1.73 -6.96 5.64
C GLY A 11 -0.37 -6.88 6.30
N LYS A 12 0.29 -8.03 6.37
CA LYS A 12 1.54 -8.20 7.10
C LYS A 12 2.67 -7.34 6.51
N SER A 13 3.40 -6.66 7.39
CA SER A 13 4.65 -5.97 7.05
C SER A 13 5.80 -6.96 6.98
N ALA A 14 6.74 -6.74 6.07
CA ALA A 14 7.97 -7.53 5.94
C ALA A 14 9.10 -7.04 6.87
N LYS A 15 8.78 -6.45 8.03
CA LYS A 15 9.77 -5.87 8.96
C LYS A 15 10.59 -6.92 9.73
N ASP A 16 10.01 -8.06 10.07
CA ASP A 16 10.71 -9.14 10.79
C ASP A 16 11.07 -10.27 9.83
N ALA A 17 12.37 -10.50 9.64
CA ALA A 17 12.87 -11.57 8.77
C ALA A 17 12.57 -12.99 9.28
N ARG A 18 12.30 -13.15 10.58
CA ARG A 18 11.95 -14.45 11.19
C ARG A 18 10.49 -14.81 10.97
N ASP A 19 9.69 -13.85 10.54
CA ASP A 19 8.26 -13.99 10.32
C ASP A 19 7.89 -13.39 8.96
N PRO A 20 8.33 -14.03 7.86
CA PRO A 20 8.19 -13.48 6.52
C PRO A 20 6.73 -13.40 6.09
N VAL A 21 6.44 -12.49 5.16
CA VAL A 21 5.14 -12.46 4.49
C VAL A 21 5.03 -13.70 3.58
N PRO A 22 3.95 -14.50 3.68
CA PRO A 22 3.77 -15.63 2.77
C PRO A 22 3.79 -15.17 1.30
N GLN A 23 4.54 -15.87 0.46
CA GLN A 23 4.72 -15.50 -0.95
C GLN A 23 3.38 -15.32 -1.69
N ARG A 24 2.42 -16.22 -1.48
CA ARG A 24 1.07 -16.11 -2.06
C ARG A 24 0.33 -14.83 -1.64
N ALA A 25 0.56 -14.36 -0.42
CA ALA A 25 -0.05 -13.11 0.04
C ALA A 25 0.52 -11.90 -0.70
N LEU A 26 1.82 -11.92 -1.03
CA LEU A 26 2.45 -10.87 -1.85
C LEU A 26 1.90 -10.90 -3.28
N GLU A 27 1.78 -12.08 -3.89
CA GLU A 27 1.24 -12.26 -5.23
C GLU A 27 -0.21 -11.78 -5.33
N TYR A 28 -1.06 -12.17 -4.38
CA TYR A 28 -2.44 -11.70 -4.33
C TYR A 28 -2.55 -10.21 -4.05
N ALA A 29 -1.70 -9.65 -3.18
CA ALA A 29 -1.70 -8.22 -2.91
C ALA A 29 -1.36 -7.40 -4.16
N GLU A 30 -0.34 -7.83 -4.90
CA GLU A 30 0.04 -7.21 -6.17
C GLU A 30 -1.09 -7.30 -7.20
N GLU A 31 -1.73 -8.46 -7.33
CA GLU A 31 -2.87 -8.62 -8.23
C GLU A 31 -4.06 -7.72 -7.83
N VAL A 32 -4.37 -7.64 -6.53
CA VAL A 32 -5.41 -6.72 -6.02
C VAL A 32 -5.07 -5.28 -6.36
N GLY A 33 -3.83 -4.85 -6.14
CA GLY A 33 -3.38 -3.50 -6.49
C GLY A 33 -3.59 -3.17 -7.97
N ARG A 34 -3.20 -4.09 -8.85
CA ARG A 34 -3.40 -3.97 -10.30
C ARG A 34 -4.87 -3.83 -10.67
N LEU A 35 -5.72 -4.70 -10.13
CA LEU A 35 -7.16 -4.69 -10.39
C LEU A 35 -7.86 -3.41 -9.89
N VAL A 36 -7.43 -2.87 -8.74
CA VAL A 36 -7.95 -1.59 -8.23
C VAL A 36 -7.69 -0.47 -9.23
N ALA A 37 -6.45 -0.37 -9.72
CA ALA A 37 -6.06 0.66 -10.68
C ALA A 37 -6.78 0.50 -12.05
N GLU A 38 -6.88 -0.72 -12.57
CA GLU A 38 -7.60 -1.02 -13.82
C GLU A 38 -9.10 -0.68 -13.78
N ARG A 39 -9.67 -0.60 -12.57
CA ARG A 39 -11.07 -0.19 -12.35
C ARG A 39 -11.20 1.29 -12.01
N SER A 40 -10.17 2.10 -12.29
CA SER A 40 -10.11 3.53 -11.97
C SER A 40 -10.27 3.83 -10.46
N GLY A 41 -9.95 2.85 -9.62
CA GLY A 41 -9.88 2.99 -8.17
C GLY A 41 -8.54 3.59 -7.74
N VAL A 42 -8.53 4.14 -6.53
CA VAL A 42 -7.33 4.63 -5.85
C VAL A 42 -6.97 3.65 -4.75
N LEU A 43 -5.72 3.19 -4.75
CA LEU A 43 -5.22 2.29 -3.73
C LEU A 43 -4.80 3.09 -2.48
N VAL A 44 -5.26 2.64 -1.32
CA VAL A 44 -4.85 3.16 -0.01
C VAL A 44 -4.19 2.04 0.78
N SER A 45 -3.08 2.32 1.47
CA SER A 45 -2.43 1.35 2.37
C SER A 45 -1.68 2.05 3.49
N GLY A 46 -1.06 1.29 4.40
CA GLY A 46 -0.15 1.84 5.41
C GLY A 46 1.20 2.31 4.85
N GLY A 47 1.45 2.16 3.54
CA GLY A 47 2.58 2.77 2.84
C GLY A 47 3.96 2.15 3.10
N LEU A 48 4.06 1.10 3.91
CA LEU A 48 5.34 0.45 4.26
C LEU A 48 5.57 -0.83 3.44
N SER A 49 6.40 -1.76 3.93
CA SER A 49 6.82 -3.00 3.27
C SER A 49 5.78 -4.12 3.30
N GLY A 50 6.06 -5.21 2.57
CA GLY A 50 5.28 -6.44 2.63
C GLY A 50 4.01 -6.39 1.77
N VAL A 51 2.85 -6.76 2.33
CA VAL A 51 1.57 -6.77 1.60
C VAL A 51 1.26 -5.39 0.99
N MET A 52 1.51 -4.31 1.75
CA MET A 52 1.21 -2.94 1.33
C MET A 52 2.07 -2.50 0.15
N GLU A 53 3.36 -2.84 0.17
CA GLU A 53 4.30 -2.58 -0.92
C GLU A 53 3.96 -3.40 -2.17
N ALA A 54 3.62 -4.67 -2.03
CA ALA A 54 3.21 -5.51 -3.14
C ALA A 54 1.93 -4.97 -3.81
N ALA A 55 0.92 -4.56 -3.04
CA ALA A 55 -0.27 -3.91 -3.57
C ALA A 55 0.04 -2.59 -4.26
N SER A 56 0.91 -1.77 -3.65
CA SER A 56 1.35 -0.49 -4.24
C SER A 56 2.03 -0.71 -5.58
N ARG A 57 2.95 -1.69 -5.68
CA ARG A 57 3.59 -2.10 -6.93
C ARG A 57 2.57 -2.51 -8.00
N GLY A 58 1.58 -3.32 -7.63
CA GLY A 58 0.50 -3.74 -8.51
C GLY A 58 -0.29 -2.57 -9.09
N ALA A 59 -0.70 -1.64 -8.24
CA ALA A 59 -1.41 -0.43 -8.67
C ALA A 59 -0.54 0.42 -9.61
N LYS A 60 0.75 0.61 -9.30
CA LYS A 60 1.67 1.37 -10.17
C LYS A 60 1.89 0.71 -11.53
N LYS A 61 1.94 -0.63 -11.61
CA LYS A 61 2.01 -1.36 -12.89
C LYS A 61 0.84 -1.07 -13.83
N ALA A 62 -0.33 -0.78 -13.26
CA ALA A 62 -1.53 -0.37 -13.99
C ALA A 62 -1.75 1.15 -13.99
N ASN A 63 -0.69 1.94 -13.73
CA ASN A 63 -0.71 3.41 -13.72
C ASN A 63 -1.75 4.02 -12.76
N GLY A 64 -2.04 3.32 -11.66
CA GLY A 64 -2.92 3.77 -10.60
C GLY A 64 -2.29 4.78 -9.66
N LEU A 65 -3.14 5.50 -8.92
CA LEU A 65 -2.76 6.38 -7.83
C LEU A 65 -2.65 5.58 -6.52
N VAL A 66 -1.54 5.76 -5.80
CA VAL A 66 -1.28 5.10 -4.52
C VAL A 66 -1.14 6.12 -3.40
N ILE A 67 -1.93 5.94 -2.34
CA ILE A 67 -1.88 6.74 -1.12
C ILE A 67 -1.38 5.89 0.04
N GLY A 68 -0.33 6.34 0.72
CA GLY A 68 0.21 5.71 1.92
C GLY A 68 -0.13 6.50 3.18
N ILE A 69 -0.74 5.86 4.18
CA ILE A 69 -1.02 6.41 5.50
C ILE A 69 0.07 5.94 6.46
N LEU A 70 1.08 6.79 6.69
CA LEU A 70 2.27 6.42 7.45
C LEU A 70 2.06 6.65 8.97
N PRO A 71 2.55 5.73 9.82
CA PRO A 71 2.47 5.88 11.27
C PRO A 71 3.43 6.95 11.81
N GLY A 72 4.53 7.20 11.10
CA GLY A 72 5.57 8.15 11.48
C GLY A 72 5.34 9.57 10.97
N PHE A 73 6.37 10.41 11.16
CA PHE A 73 6.41 11.79 10.69
C PHE A 73 7.23 11.97 9.40
N ASP A 74 7.98 10.95 8.99
CA ASP A 74 8.85 11.02 7.82
C ASP A 74 8.19 10.40 6.60
N LYS A 75 7.97 11.21 5.56
CA LYS A 75 7.41 10.74 4.29
C LYS A 75 8.32 9.78 3.54
N ARG A 76 9.63 9.79 3.84
CA ARG A 76 10.63 8.90 3.24
C ARG A 76 10.51 7.46 3.72
N ASP A 77 9.73 7.21 4.77
CA ASP A 77 9.42 5.87 5.23
C ASP A 77 8.47 5.13 4.26
N ALA A 78 7.80 5.86 3.36
CA ALA A 78 6.94 5.24 2.34
C ALA A 78 7.75 4.36 1.39
N ASN A 79 7.16 3.24 0.96
CA ASN A 79 7.69 2.46 -0.15
C ASN A 79 7.71 3.31 -1.45
N GLU A 80 8.59 2.93 -2.38
CA GLU A 80 8.85 3.70 -3.62
C GLU A 80 7.63 3.87 -4.53
N PHE A 81 6.59 3.06 -4.34
CA PHE A 81 5.38 3.07 -5.16
C PHE A 81 4.31 4.04 -4.65
N VAL A 82 4.50 4.68 -3.49
CA VAL A 82 3.55 5.65 -2.94
C VAL A 82 3.69 7.01 -3.63
N ASP A 83 2.59 7.50 -4.22
CA ASP A 83 2.54 8.84 -4.83
C ASP A 83 2.27 9.92 -3.78
N ILE A 84 1.38 9.63 -2.82
CA ILE A 84 0.96 10.56 -1.77
C ILE A 84 1.20 9.91 -0.41
N ALA A 85 2.21 10.39 0.30
CA ALA A 85 2.50 9.97 1.67
C ALA A 85 1.83 10.92 2.68
N ILE A 86 0.90 10.40 3.47
CA ILE A 86 0.24 11.10 4.57
C ILE A 86 0.90 10.66 5.88
N THR A 87 1.74 11.52 6.45
CA THR A 87 2.42 11.26 7.73
C THR A 87 1.51 11.65 8.90
N THR A 88 1.05 10.64 9.65
CA THR A 88 0.03 10.85 10.69
C THR A 88 0.60 11.14 12.07
N GLY A 89 1.82 10.67 12.36
CA GLY A 89 2.38 10.75 13.72
C GLY A 89 1.64 9.93 14.78
N MET A 90 0.66 9.10 14.39
CA MET A 90 -0.16 8.31 15.31
C MET A 90 0.56 7.05 15.83
N GLY A 91 1.78 6.79 15.36
CA GLY A 91 2.51 5.58 15.68
C GLY A 91 1.80 4.33 15.14
N TRP A 92 2.17 3.18 15.69
CA TRP A 92 1.57 1.90 15.33
C TRP A 92 0.33 1.64 16.17
N MET A 93 -0.68 2.53 16.11
CA MET A 93 -1.95 2.33 16.83
C MET A 93 -2.50 0.92 16.49
N ARG A 94 -2.74 0.12 17.53
CA ARG A 94 -3.24 -1.26 17.47
C ARG A 94 -4.53 -1.35 18.24
#